data_AF-A0A974E1U7-F1
#
_entry.id   AF-A0A974E1U7-F1
#
_cell.length_a   1.000
_cell.length_b   1.000
_cell.length_c   1.000
_cell.angle_alpha   90.00
_cell.angle_beta   90.00
_cell.angle_gamma   90.00
#
_symmetry.space_group_name_H-M   'P 1'
#
loop_
_entity.id
_entity.type
_entity.pdbx_description
1 polymer ?
#
loop_
_entity_poly.entity_id
_entity_poly.type
_entity_poly.pdbx_seq_one_letter_code
_entity_poly.pdbx_strand_id
1 'polypeptide(L)'
;MADTKDTQEEHETSVDNTEESNHDPQFEPIVSLPEQEIKTLEEDEEELFKMRAKLFRFASENDPPEWKERGTGDVKLLKHKERGTIRLLMRRDKTLKICANHYITPLMELKPNAGSDRAWVWNTYADYADESPKPELLAIRFLNAESKTKTNLFVILLIDVNDIINSYGIL
;
A
#
# COMPACT_ATOMS: atom_id res chain seq x y z
N MET A 1 72.07 6.41 35.71
CA MET A 1 72.96 6.65 34.55
C MET A 1 72.87 5.42 33.69
N ALA A 2 72.68 5.43 32.39
CA ALA A 2 72.17 6.37 31.41
C ALA A 2 72.08 5.50 30.14
N ASP A 3 71.01 5.70 29.36
CA ASP A 3 70.74 5.04 28.08
C ASP A 3 71.82 5.24 27.02
N THR A 4 71.96 4.25 26.12
CA THR A 4 71.98 4.33 24.63
C THR A 4 72.54 2.99 24.09
N LYS A 5 72.20 2.41 22.94
CA LYS A 5 71.27 2.63 21.82
C LYS A 5 71.53 1.43 20.90
N ASP A 6 70.51 0.75 20.39
CA ASP A 6 70.59 0.30 19.00
C ASP A 6 69.19 0.12 18.40
N THR A 7 69.08 0.60 17.16
CA THR A 7 67.83 0.99 16.50
C THR A 7 67.70 0.18 15.20
N GLN A 8 66.45 -0.06 14.78
CA GLN A 8 65.98 -0.38 13.43
C GLN A 8 66.03 -1.85 12.95
N GLU A 9 64.88 -2.52 13.05
CA GLU A 9 64.33 -3.27 11.92
C GLU A 9 62.94 -2.70 11.59
N GLU A 10 62.84 -2.04 10.44
CA GLU A 10 61.60 -1.57 9.84
C GLU A 10 60.83 -2.77 9.27
N HIS A 11 59.71 -3.15 9.90
CA HIS A 11 58.73 -3.98 9.25
C HIS A 11 57.73 -3.04 8.55
N GLU A 12 57.98 -2.76 7.27
CA GLU A 12 56.98 -2.20 6.37
C GLU A 12 55.79 -3.17 6.33
N THR A 13 54.71 -2.86 7.05
CA THR A 13 53.38 -3.38 6.70
C THR A 13 52.92 -2.63 5.46
N SER A 14 53.17 -3.25 4.31
CA SER A 14 52.53 -2.91 3.04
C SER A 14 51.01 -2.89 3.27
N VAL A 15 50.45 -1.69 3.34
CA VAL A 15 49.00 -1.49 3.31
C VAL A 15 48.60 -1.76 1.87
N ASP A 16 48.27 -3.02 1.58
CA ASP A 16 47.67 -3.43 0.32
C ASP A 16 46.27 -2.78 0.27
N ASN A 17 46.23 -1.54 -0.21
CA ASN A 17 45.01 -0.91 -0.68
C ASN A 17 44.59 -1.63 -1.97
N THR A 18 44.07 -2.84 -1.85
CA THR A 18 43.14 -3.38 -2.82
C THR A 18 41.87 -2.54 -2.73
N GLU A 19 41.88 -1.38 -3.39
CA GLU A 19 40.65 -0.76 -3.85
C GLU A 19 39.99 -1.78 -4.79
N GLU A 20 39.02 -2.51 -4.25
CA GLU A 20 38.05 -3.27 -5.04
C GLU A 20 37.46 -2.30 -6.06
N SER A 21 37.96 -2.35 -7.28
CA SER A 21 37.38 -1.61 -8.39
C SER A 21 35.98 -2.18 -8.59
N ASN A 22 34.98 -1.53 -8.00
CA ASN A 22 33.58 -1.86 -8.19
C ASN A 22 33.32 -1.81 -9.70
N HIS A 23 33.12 -2.98 -10.30
CA HIS A 23 32.82 -3.10 -11.71
C HIS A 23 31.44 -2.47 -11.96
N ASP A 24 31.42 -1.25 -12.47
CA ASP A 24 30.22 -0.49 -12.85
C ASP A 24 30.21 -0.27 -14.37
N PRO A 25 29.63 -1.20 -15.15
CA PRO A 25 29.58 -1.07 -16.60
C PRO A 25 28.74 0.13 -17.03
N GLN A 26 29.36 1.05 -17.77
CA GLN A 26 28.65 2.19 -18.36
C GLN A 26 27.97 1.79 -19.67
N PHE A 27 26.68 2.11 -19.79
CA PHE A 27 25.89 1.90 -21.01
C PHE A 27 25.48 3.24 -21.63
N GLU A 28 25.40 3.29 -22.96
CA GLU A 28 24.79 4.40 -23.67
C GLU A 28 23.25 4.30 -23.56
N PRO A 29 22.53 5.41 -23.30
CA PRO A 29 21.09 5.40 -23.23
C PRO A 29 20.44 5.01 -24.57
N ILE A 30 19.58 3.99 -24.57
CA ILE A 30 18.80 3.59 -25.75
C ILE A 30 17.74 4.65 -26.09
N VAL A 31 17.20 5.33 -25.07
CA VAL A 31 16.14 6.32 -25.18
C VAL A 31 16.37 7.44 -24.18
N SER A 32 16.05 8.67 -24.58
CA SER A 32 15.94 9.81 -23.68
C SER A 32 14.46 10.03 -23.38
N LEU A 33 14.09 9.94 -22.10
CA LEU A 33 12.74 10.22 -21.65
C LEU A 33 12.70 11.65 -21.10
N PRO A 34 11.81 12.52 -21.61
CA PRO A 34 11.62 13.84 -21.02
C PRO A 34 11.04 13.69 -19.61
N GLU A 35 11.37 14.64 -18.74
CA GLU A 35 10.68 14.76 -17.45
C GLU A 35 9.20 15.07 -17.70
N GLN A 36 8.32 14.35 -16.99
CA GLN A 36 6.88 14.47 -17.14
C GLN A 36 6.23 14.64 -15.78
N GLU A 37 5.38 15.65 -15.65
CA GLU A 37 4.52 15.82 -14.49
C GLU A 37 3.42 14.75 -14.51
N ILE A 38 3.36 13.94 -13.46
CA ILE A 38 2.38 12.86 -13.32
C ILE A 38 1.33 13.30 -12.29
N LYS A 39 0.07 13.26 -12.68
CA LYS A 39 -1.06 13.50 -11.77
C LYS A 39 -1.46 12.21 -11.08
N THR A 40 -1.85 12.32 -9.82
CA THR A 40 -2.33 11.19 -9.02
C THR A 40 -3.78 10.83 -9.34
N LEU A 41 -4.54 11.80 -9.88
CA LEU A 41 -5.99 11.74 -10.06
C LEU A 41 -6.75 11.61 -8.74
N GLU A 42 -6.17 12.15 -7.67
CA GLU A 42 -6.71 12.22 -6.30
C GLU A 42 -6.89 13.70 -5.87
N GLU A 43 -6.58 14.68 -6.74
CA GLU A 43 -6.49 16.11 -6.39
C GLU A 43 -7.85 16.75 -6.02
N ASP A 44 -8.94 16.24 -6.59
CA ASP A 44 -10.32 16.70 -6.34
C ASP A 44 -11.00 15.96 -5.17
N GLU A 45 -10.22 15.21 -4.39
CA GLU A 45 -10.72 14.39 -3.30
C GLU A 45 -10.13 14.82 -1.94
N GLU A 46 -10.90 14.56 -0.89
CA GLU A 46 -10.51 14.74 0.51
C GLU A 46 -10.21 13.37 1.12
N GLU A 47 -9.05 13.25 1.77
CA GLU A 47 -8.67 12.05 2.51
C GLU A 47 -9.40 12.00 3.85
N LEU A 48 -10.44 11.18 3.93
CA LEU A 48 -11.21 10.96 5.17
C LEU A 48 -10.49 10.00 6.13
N PHE A 49 -9.71 9.09 5.56
CA PHE A 49 -9.05 8.03 6.29
C PHE A 49 -7.79 7.58 5.57
N LYS A 50 -6.75 7.27 6.34
CA LYS A 50 -5.53 6.60 5.87
C LYS A 50 -4.96 5.68 6.92
N MET A 51 -4.70 4.43 6.55
CA MET A 51 -4.06 3.49 7.46
C MET A 51 -3.30 2.39 6.71
N ARG A 52 -2.24 1.90 7.35
CA ARG A 52 -1.44 0.79 6.87
C ARG A 52 -2.21 -0.53 6.93
N ALA A 53 -2.27 -1.24 5.81
CA ALA A 53 -2.99 -2.50 5.72
C ALA A 53 -2.35 -3.50 4.74
N LYS A 54 -2.81 -4.75 4.86
CA LYS A 54 -2.59 -5.82 3.89
C LYS A 54 -3.95 -6.25 3.33
N LEU A 55 -4.06 -6.26 2.01
CA LEU A 55 -5.27 -6.62 1.27
C LEU A 55 -5.10 -8.00 0.66
N PHE A 56 -6.19 -8.77 0.70
CA PHE A 56 -6.31 -10.10 0.14
C PHE A 56 -7.50 -10.16 -0.82
N ARG A 57 -7.39 -11.01 -1.83
CA ARG A 57 -8.46 -11.42 -2.72
C ARG A 57 -8.80 -12.87 -2.46
N PHE A 58 -10.09 -13.21 -2.45
CA PHE A 58 -10.53 -14.59 -2.48
C PHE A 58 -10.48 -15.14 -3.90
N ALA A 59 -9.63 -16.12 -4.15
CA ALA A 59 -9.50 -16.79 -5.44
C ALA A 59 -10.42 -18.02 -5.47
N SER A 60 -11.70 -17.79 -5.76
CA SER A 60 -12.71 -18.86 -5.89
C SER A 60 -12.47 -19.79 -7.08
N GLU A 61 -11.65 -19.35 -8.04
CA GLU A 61 -11.25 -20.11 -9.22
C GLU A 61 -10.23 -21.22 -8.92
N ASN A 62 -9.61 -21.24 -7.74
CA ASN A 62 -8.68 -22.30 -7.36
C ASN A 62 -9.43 -23.46 -6.70
N ASP A 63 -8.81 -24.65 -6.73
CA ASP A 63 -9.30 -25.84 -6.04
C ASP A 63 -8.23 -26.36 -5.05
N PRO A 64 -8.38 -26.15 -3.73
CA PRO A 64 -9.52 -25.49 -3.07
C PRO A 64 -9.48 -23.94 -3.18
N PRO A 65 -10.62 -23.25 -3.01
CA PRO A 65 -10.66 -21.80 -2.91
C PRO A 65 -9.79 -21.26 -1.78
N GLU A 66 -9.03 -20.20 -2.05
CA GLU A 66 -8.05 -19.67 -1.08
C GLU A 66 -7.93 -18.14 -1.11
N TRP A 67 -7.44 -17.58 0.00
CA TRP A 67 -7.08 -16.17 0.09
C TRP A 67 -5.67 -15.92 -0.45
N LYS A 68 -5.55 -15.05 -1.44
CA LYS A 68 -4.26 -14.61 -2.00
C LYS A 68 -3.97 -13.17 -1.58
N GLU A 69 -2.71 -12.89 -1.24
CA GLU A 69 -2.28 -11.50 -1.00
C GLU A 69 -2.42 -10.69 -2.29
N ARG A 70 -3.17 -9.58 -2.22
CA ARG A 70 -3.38 -8.67 -3.35
C ARG A 70 -2.42 -7.49 -3.27
N GLY A 71 -2.10 -7.01 -2.07
CA GLY A 71 -1.13 -5.94 -1.87
C GLY A 71 -0.96 -5.53 -0.41
N THR A 72 0.18 -4.92 -0.11
CA THR A 72 0.49 -4.29 1.18
C THR A 72 0.83 -2.82 0.94
N GLY A 73 0.25 -1.93 1.75
CA GLY A 73 0.39 -0.48 1.57
C GLY A 73 -0.59 0.32 2.42
N ASP A 74 -0.75 1.61 2.10
CA ASP A 74 -1.73 2.46 2.76
C ASP A 74 -3.07 2.38 2.02
N VAL A 75 -4.13 2.02 2.77
CA VAL A 75 -5.51 2.17 2.30
C VAL A 75 -6.01 3.56 2.65
N LYS A 76 -6.69 4.19 1.70
CA LYS A 76 -7.34 5.49 1.85
C LYS A 76 -8.84 5.39 1.59
N LEU A 77 -9.61 6.19 2.32
CA LEU A 77 -10.98 6.55 1.92
C LEU A 77 -10.96 7.99 1.42
N LEU A 78 -11.34 8.17 0.16
CA LEU A 78 -11.27 9.44 -0.55
C LEU A 78 -12.68 9.90 -0.91
N LYS A 79 -13.06 11.11 -0.49
CA LYS A 79 -14.36 11.73 -0.82
C LYS A 79 -14.17 12.79 -1.89
N HIS A 80 -14.90 12.66 -3.00
CA HIS A 80 -14.89 13.69 -4.03
C HIS A 80 -15.54 14.98 -3.52
N LYS A 81 -14.84 16.12 -3.66
CA LYS A 81 -15.25 17.41 -3.11
C LYS A 81 -16.61 17.89 -3.63
N GLU A 82 -16.85 17.75 -4.93
CA GLU A 82 -18.11 18.18 -5.57
C GLU A 82 -19.22 17.11 -5.54
N ARG A 83 -18.92 15.89 -6.02
CA ARG A 83 -19.89 14.80 -6.13
C ARG A 83 -20.27 14.16 -4.79
N GLY A 84 -19.45 14.31 -3.76
CA GLY A 84 -19.64 13.66 -2.46
C GLY A 84 -19.44 12.14 -2.46
N THR A 85 -19.19 11.52 -3.62
CA THR A 85 -18.91 10.08 -3.76
C THR A 85 -17.63 9.69 -3.03
N ILE A 86 -17.62 8.52 -2.38
CA ILE A 86 -16.46 8.05 -1.62
C ILE A 86 -15.93 6.76 -2.25
N ARG A 87 -14.62 6.68 -2.45
CA ARG A 87 -13.93 5.48 -2.92
C ARG A 87 -12.87 5.00 -1.94
N LEU A 88 -12.67 3.69 -1.94
CA LEU A 88 -11.52 3.05 -1.34
C LEU A 88 -10.41 2.99 -2.39
N LEU A 89 -9.23 3.53 -2.04
CA LEU A 89 -8.04 3.47 -2.87
C LEU A 89 -6.87 2.89 -2.07
N MET A 90 -6.15 1.93 -2.64
CA MET A 90 -4.96 1.35 -2.01
C MET A 90 -3.86 1.13 -3.05
N ARG A 91 -2.63 1.51 -2.71
CA ARG A 91 -1.44 1.33 -3.55
C ARG A 91 -0.43 0.43 -2.85
N ARG A 92 0.26 -0.41 -3.62
CA ARG A 92 1.33 -1.27 -3.12
C ARG A 92 2.58 -0.45 -2.82
N ASP A 93 3.30 -0.83 -1.78
CA ASP A 93 4.61 -0.26 -1.49
C ASP A 93 5.58 -0.43 -2.65
N LYS A 94 6.54 0.51 -2.74
CA LYS A 94 7.63 0.57 -3.72
C LYS A 94 7.18 0.76 -5.17
N THR A 95 6.26 -0.08 -5.64
CA THR A 95 5.74 -0.05 -7.02
C THR A 95 4.66 1.00 -7.24
N LEU A 96 3.98 1.45 -6.17
CA LEU A 96 2.87 2.40 -6.20
C LEU A 96 1.67 1.99 -7.08
N LYS A 97 1.67 0.73 -7.57
CA LYS A 97 0.56 0.15 -8.34
C LYS A 97 -0.68 0.05 -7.48
N ILE A 98 -1.82 0.41 -8.06
CA ILE A 98 -3.12 0.27 -7.41
C ILE A 98 -3.40 -1.21 -7.15
N CYS A 99 -3.86 -1.54 -5.95
CA CYS A 99 -4.30 -2.88 -5.55
C CYS A 99 -5.74 -2.91 -5.01
N ALA A 100 -6.41 -1.76 -4.88
CA ALA A 100 -7.86 -1.64 -4.78
C ALA A 100 -8.27 -0.24 -5.22
N ASN A 101 -9.38 -0.14 -5.97
CA ASN A 101 -9.98 1.12 -6.39
C ASN A 101 -11.45 0.89 -6.72
N HIS A 102 -12.35 1.20 -5.79
CA HIS A 102 -13.79 1.09 -6.01
C HIS A 102 -14.56 2.07 -5.13
N TYR A 103 -15.74 2.46 -5.61
CA TYR A 103 -16.67 3.23 -4.80
C TYR A 103 -17.23 2.39 -3.65
N ILE A 104 -17.45 3.06 -2.52
CA ILE A 104 -18.26 2.54 -1.43
C ILE A 104 -19.72 2.72 -1.84
N THR A 105 -20.49 1.64 -1.75
CA THR A 105 -21.91 1.64 -2.14
C THR A 105 -22.77 1.25 -0.95
N PRO A 106 -24.05 1.70 -0.89
CA PRO A 106 -24.96 1.43 0.23
C PRO A 106 -25.14 -0.05 0.58
N LEU A 107 -24.96 -0.92 -0.42
CA LEU A 107 -25.12 -2.37 -0.29
C LEU A 107 -23.84 -3.08 0.14
N MET A 108 -22.73 -2.34 0.30
CA MET A 108 -21.45 -2.90 0.72
C MET A 108 -21.47 -3.16 2.22
N GLU A 109 -21.36 -4.42 2.60
CA GLU A 109 -21.37 -4.87 4.00
C GLU A 109 -19.97 -5.34 4.41
N LEU A 110 -19.36 -4.66 5.39
CA LEU A 110 -18.12 -5.10 6.01
C LEU A 110 -18.41 -6.10 7.13
N LYS A 111 -17.92 -7.33 6.95
CA LYS A 111 -18.04 -8.39 7.95
C LYS A 111 -16.71 -8.62 8.67
N PRO A 112 -16.69 -8.74 10.00
CA PRO A 112 -15.48 -9.17 10.69
C PRO A 112 -15.08 -10.56 10.20
N ASN A 113 -13.79 -10.76 9.92
CA ASN A 113 -13.29 -12.06 9.52
C ASN A 113 -13.19 -12.99 10.73
N ALA A 114 -13.80 -14.17 10.67
CA ALA A 114 -13.74 -15.14 11.76
C ALA A 114 -12.27 -15.46 12.13
N GLY A 115 -11.93 -15.31 13.42
CA GLY A 115 -10.57 -15.54 13.92
C GLY A 115 -9.62 -14.33 13.84
N SER A 116 -10.08 -13.13 13.49
CA SER A 116 -9.28 -11.91 13.60
C SER A 116 -10.08 -10.72 14.12
N ASP A 117 -9.51 -9.99 15.07
CA ASP A 117 -10.03 -8.72 15.60
C ASP A 117 -9.61 -7.50 14.76
N ARG A 118 -8.84 -7.74 13.70
CA ARG A 118 -8.20 -6.71 12.86
C ARG A 118 -8.35 -6.99 11.37
N ALA A 119 -9.30 -7.84 10.99
CA ALA A 119 -9.59 -8.11 9.59
C ALA A 119 -11.08 -8.05 9.27
N TRP A 120 -11.38 -7.49 8.11
CA TRP A 120 -12.73 -7.30 7.59
C TRP A 120 -12.81 -7.83 6.17
N VAL A 121 -13.98 -8.34 5.80
CA VAL A 121 -14.28 -8.93 4.50
C VAL A 121 -15.47 -8.20 3.89
N TRP A 122 -15.43 -7.90 2.60
CA TRP A 122 -16.55 -7.31 1.86
C TRP A 122 -16.52 -7.72 0.39
N ASN A 123 -17.68 -7.61 -0.25
CA ASN A 123 -17.81 -7.76 -1.70
C ASN A 123 -17.83 -6.38 -2.36
N THR A 124 -17.19 -6.28 -3.53
CA THR A 124 -17.35 -5.15 -4.45
C THR A 124 -17.65 -5.69 -5.84
N TYR A 125 -18.59 -5.05 -6.55
CA TYR A 125 -19.01 -5.50 -7.88
C TYR A 125 -18.10 -4.98 -9.01
N ALA A 126 -17.34 -3.91 -8.76
CA ALA A 126 -16.55 -3.22 -9.77
C ALA A 126 -15.28 -2.61 -9.17
N ASP A 127 -14.35 -3.45 -8.71
CA ASP A 127 -12.98 -3.01 -8.42
C ASP A 127 -12.21 -2.73 -9.71
N TYR A 128 -11.52 -1.59 -9.74
CA TYR A 128 -10.84 -1.05 -10.91
C TYR A 128 -9.31 -1.00 -10.72
N ALA A 129 -8.74 -1.88 -9.89
CA ALA A 129 -7.29 -1.89 -9.64
C ALA A 129 -6.47 -2.24 -10.90
N ASP A 130 -7.04 -3.05 -11.80
CA ASP A 130 -6.42 -3.48 -13.06
C ASP A 130 -6.99 -2.71 -14.28
N GLU A 131 -7.45 -1.47 -14.06
CA GLU A 131 -8.02 -0.60 -15.10
C GLU A 131 -9.20 -1.22 -15.86
N SER A 132 -9.89 -2.16 -15.22
CA SER A 132 -11.07 -2.86 -15.73
C SER A 132 -11.96 -3.23 -14.56
N PRO A 133 -13.29 -3.08 -14.66
CA PRO A 133 -14.19 -3.35 -13.55
C PRO A 133 -14.30 -4.86 -13.32
N LYS A 134 -13.97 -5.33 -12.12
CA LYS A 134 -14.05 -6.74 -11.74
C LYS A 134 -14.80 -6.92 -10.42
N PRO A 135 -15.70 -7.92 -10.33
CA PRO A 135 -16.25 -8.32 -9.04
C PRO A 135 -15.15 -8.97 -8.20
N GLU A 136 -15.04 -8.55 -6.94
CA GLU A 136 -13.99 -8.99 -6.03
C GLU A 136 -14.56 -9.25 -4.63
N LEU A 137 -14.17 -10.37 -4.03
CA LEU A 137 -14.34 -10.64 -2.61
C LEU A 137 -13.02 -10.34 -1.92
N LEU A 138 -12.99 -9.25 -1.16
CA LEU A 138 -11.78 -8.68 -0.57
C LEU A 138 -11.76 -8.88 0.94
N ALA A 139 -10.57 -9.09 1.47
CA ALA A 139 -10.31 -9.02 2.89
C ALA A 139 -9.18 -8.05 3.18
N ILE A 140 -9.32 -7.19 4.18
CA ILE A 140 -8.28 -6.28 4.62
C ILE A 140 -7.88 -6.63 6.05
N ARG A 141 -6.57 -6.65 6.31
CA ARG A 141 -6.01 -6.81 7.65
C ARG A 141 -5.15 -5.60 7.97
N PHE A 142 -5.44 -4.93 9.08
CA PHE A 142 -4.65 -3.79 9.53
C PHE A 142 -3.46 -4.26 10.36
N LEU A 143 -2.28 -3.67 10.12
CA LEU A 143 -1.04 -4.17 10.73
C LEU A 143 -0.81 -3.64 12.16
N ASN A 144 -1.34 -2.45 12.49
CA ASN A 144 -1.11 -1.82 13.79
C ASN A 144 -2.27 -2.11 14.76
N ALA A 145 -1.95 -2.72 15.91
CA ALA A 145 -2.93 -3.02 16.97
C ALA A 145 -3.38 -1.77 17.76
N GLU A 146 -2.64 -0.67 17.65
CA GLU A 146 -2.80 0.55 18.44
C GLU A 146 -4.00 1.43 18.01
N SER A 147 -4.92 0.90 17.20
CA SER A 147 -5.97 1.74 16.63
C SER A 147 -7.30 1.03 16.45
N LYS A 148 -7.75 0.22 17.43
CA LYS A 148 -9.16 -0.22 17.50
C LYS A 148 -10.12 0.96 17.21
N THR A 149 -9.81 2.15 17.71
CA THR A 149 -10.55 3.38 17.43
C THR A 149 -10.51 3.79 15.95
N LYS A 150 -9.36 3.71 15.26
CA LYS A 150 -9.29 4.05 13.82
C LYS A 150 -9.88 2.96 12.93
N THR A 151 -9.80 1.69 13.35
CA THR A 151 -10.48 0.62 12.62
C THR A 151 -11.98 0.69 12.81
N ASN A 152 -12.44 1.05 14.02
CA ASN A 152 -13.83 1.41 14.24
C ASN A 152 -14.21 2.64 13.41
N LEU A 153 -13.36 3.67 13.31
CA LEU A 153 -13.62 4.83 12.45
C LEU A 153 -13.72 4.43 10.98
N PHE A 154 -12.88 3.51 10.50
CA PHE A 154 -12.98 2.96 9.14
C PHE A 154 -14.33 2.26 8.93
N VAL A 155 -14.74 1.43 9.88
CA VAL A 155 -16.03 0.73 9.85
C VAL A 155 -17.21 1.70 9.94
N ILE A 156 -17.14 2.70 10.83
CA ILE A 156 -18.15 3.74 11.00
C ILE A 156 -18.25 4.58 9.73
N LEU A 157 -17.14 5.03 9.15
CA LEU A 157 -17.16 5.78 7.90
C LEU A 157 -17.76 4.96 6.75
N LEU A 158 -17.57 3.64 6.73
CA LEU A 158 -18.21 2.78 5.73
C LEU A 158 -19.71 2.62 5.97
N ILE A 159 -20.15 2.51 7.22
CA ILE A 159 -21.57 2.37 7.61
C ILE A 159 -22.31 3.71 7.48
N ASP A 160 -21.77 4.80 8.01
CA ASP A 160 -22.36 6.14 7.96
C ASP A 160 -22.54 6.61 6.52
N VAL A 161 -21.64 6.22 5.60
CA VAL A 161 -21.82 6.51 4.18
C VAL A 161 -23.01 5.75 3.61
N ASN A 162 -23.22 4.49 4.01
CA ASN A 162 -24.43 3.76 3.64
C ASN A 162 -25.69 4.44 4.22
N ASP A 163 -25.66 4.88 5.49
CA ASP A 163 -26.80 5.52 6.15
C ASP A 163 -27.11 6.92 5.58
N ILE A 164 -26.07 7.70 5.24
CA ILE A 164 -26.22 8.99 4.55
C ILE A 164 -26.85 8.76 3.18
N ILE A 165 -26.35 7.83 2.37
CA ILE A 165 -26.91 7.60 1.04
C ILE A 165 -28.37 7.10 1.14
N ASN A 166 -28.67 6.20 2.08
CA ASN A 166 -30.02 5.68 2.31
C ASN A 166 -30.98 6.75 2.83
N SER A 167 -30.54 7.67 3.70
CA SER A 167 -31.39 8.73 4.26
C SER A 167 -31.69 9.87 3.27
N TYR A 168 -30.80 10.13 2.31
CA TYR A 168 -31.02 11.12 1.26
C TYR A 168 -31.70 10.55 0.00
N GLY A 169 -32.06 9.26 -0.02
CA GLY A 169 -32.77 8.65 -1.15
C GLY A 169 -32.02 8.80 -2.48
N ILE A 170 -30.68 8.80 -2.44
CA ILE A 170 -29.86 8.83 -3.66
C ILE A 170 -29.80 7.41 -4.21
N LEU A 171 -30.95 6.94 -4.68
CA LEU A 171 -31.23 5.89 -5.66
C LEU A 171 -32.73 5.94 -5.98
#